data_AF-A0A7V3I8L7-F1
#
_entry.id   AF-A0A7V3I8L7-F1
#
_cell.length_a   1.000
_cell.length_b   1.000
_cell.length_c   1.000
_cell.angle_alpha   90.00
_cell.angle_beta   90.00
_cell.angle_gamma   90.00
#
_symmetry.space_group_name_H-M   'P 1'
#
loop_
_entity.id
_entity.type
_entity.pdbx_description
1 polymer ?
#
loop_
_entity_poly.entity_id
_entity_poly.type
_entity_poly.pdbx_seq_one_letter_code
_entity_poly.pdbx_strand_id
1 'polypeptide(L)'
;MRAFAVVMAVAALSSACCVAQEVQTVAAKYPYLCSGALRDAVLANLGDGVIAQCEGITVTPKDLDAQIEKLADSMRVQARKYTVYALERYLTSRLILAEAKDWAKKSAHTAASDDQLLKDYLAANTPKFEVSDKEAEEFYKEHASIFAGAPYEQVKGAVAYFVRDRKISEAQSEFTGLAGKRHRILVSDSWIRSEHERWSKNPVEQARLSGRPTYVNFGVIGCCDKMNPVTQALSSEYGGGLNVVFVHAGTEEVLSHLYGVNTIPVQFLFDKDGRLLLRHEGNLTKEQVLAKFAESGVNLSKGNNSND
;
A
#
# COMPACT_ATOMS: atom_id res chain seq x y z
N MET A 1 -39.58 -15.55 74.94
CA MET A 1 -38.78 -15.79 73.72
C MET A 1 -39.65 -15.50 72.50
N ARG A 2 -39.42 -14.39 71.80
CA ARG A 2 -40.07 -14.08 70.51
C ARG A 2 -38.96 -13.99 69.48
N ALA A 3 -38.96 -14.91 68.51
CA ALA A 3 -37.97 -14.99 67.45
C ALA A 3 -38.29 -13.95 66.36
N PHE A 4 -37.31 -13.11 66.04
CA PHE A 4 -37.35 -12.21 64.88
C PHE A 4 -36.83 -12.97 63.66
N ALA A 5 -37.67 -13.09 62.62
CA ALA A 5 -37.25 -13.58 61.31
C ALA A 5 -36.68 -12.40 60.50
N VAL A 6 -35.41 -12.50 60.10
CA VAL A 6 -34.76 -11.57 59.19
C VAL A 6 -34.97 -12.07 57.77
N VAL A 7 -35.73 -11.30 56.97
CA VAL A 7 -35.88 -11.53 55.53
C VAL A 7 -34.71 -10.83 54.83
N MET A 8 -33.76 -11.61 54.29
CA MET A 8 -32.73 -11.09 53.38
C MET A 8 -33.30 -11.00 51.97
N ALA A 9 -33.45 -9.76 51.47
CA ALA A 9 -33.74 -9.49 50.07
C ALA A 9 -32.43 -9.60 49.26
N VAL A 10 -32.35 -10.58 48.36
CA VAL A 10 -31.25 -10.70 47.40
C VAL A 10 -31.59 -9.84 46.19
N ALA A 11 -30.92 -8.69 46.07
CA ALA A 11 -30.99 -7.86 44.86
C ALA A 11 -30.08 -8.47 43.79
N ALA A 12 -30.69 -9.03 42.74
CA ALA A 12 -29.97 -9.46 41.54
C ALA A 12 -29.56 -8.22 40.72
N LEU A 13 -28.29 -7.87 40.77
CA LEU A 13 -27.69 -6.89 39.86
C LEU A 13 -27.45 -7.58 38.50
N SER A 14 -28.34 -7.33 37.53
CA SER A 14 -28.06 -7.66 36.13
C SER A 14 -26.99 -6.70 35.60
N SER A 15 -25.75 -7.17 35.54
CA SER A 15 -24.70 -6.54 34.73
C SER A 15 -25.04 -6.70 33.26
N ALA A 16 -25.55 -5.63 32.65
CA ALA A 16 -25.56 -5.50 31.20
C ALA A 16 -24.11 -5.43 30.72
N CYS A 17 -23.58 -6.57 30.25
CA CYS A 17 -22.32 -6.61 29.51
C CYS A 17 -22.56 -5.88 28.18
N CYS A 18 -22.21 -4.59 28.10
CA CYS A 18 -22.01 -3.93 26.82
C CYS A 18 -20.86 -4.67 26.13
N VAL A 19 -21.19 -5.55 25.19
CA VAL A 19 -20.19 -6.07 24.25
C VAL A 19 -19.68 -4.86 23.49
N ALA A 20 -18.44 -4.44 23.77
CA ALA A 20 -17.78 -3.42 22.99
C ALA A 20 -17.73 -3.92 21.55
N GLN A 21 -18.50 -3.29 20.66
CA GLN A 21 -18.47 -3.63 19.25
C GLN A 21 -17.05 -3.35 18.76
N GLU A 22 -16.35 -4.40 18.35
CA GLU A 22 -14.97 -4.31 17.90
C GLU A 22 -14.90 -3.32 16.74
N VAL A 23 -14.15 -2.24 16.91
CA VAL A 23 -14.00 -1.20 15.90
C VAL A 23 -13.17 -1.79 14.77
N GLN A 24 -13.83 -2.25 13.71
CA GLN A 24 -13.18 -2.89 12.58
C GLN A 24 -12.60 -1.84 11.64
N THR A 25 -11.29 -1.88 11.40
CA THR A 25 -10.62 -1.03 10.41
C THR A 25 -10.67 -1.66 9.02
N VAL A 26 -10.44 -0.85 7.98
CA VAL A 26 -10.32 -1.36 6.59
C VAL A 26 -9.24 -2.42 6.49
N ALA A 27 -8.04 -2.20 7.05
CA ALA A 27 -6.97 -3.18 6.97
C ALA A 27 -7.26 -4.47 7.77
N ALA A 28 -8.02 -4.39 8.86
CA ALA A 28 -8.42 -5.58 9.61
C ALA A 28 -9.39 -6.47 8.81
N LYS A 29 -10.26 -5.88 7.99
CA LYS A 29 -11.24 -6.62 7.17
C LYS A 29 -10.74 -6.96 5.77
N TYR A 30 -10.00 -6.05 5.14
CA TYR A 30 -9.53 -6.10 3.76
C TYR A 30 -8.04 -5.68 3.69
N PRO A 31 -7.11 -6.52 4.17
CA PRO A 31 -5.71 -6.13 4.43
C PRO A 31 -4.91 -5.63 3.22
N TYR A 32 -5.35 -5.97 2.00
CA TYR A 32 -4.69 -5.65 0.73
C TYR A 32 -5.41 -4.58 -0.10
N LEU A 33 -6.55 -4.04 0.35
CA LEU A 33 -7.34 -3.08 -0.43
C LEU A 33 -6.69 -1.69 -0.49
N CYS A 34 -5.99 -1.31 0.58
CA CYS A 34 -5.36 0.00 0.72
C CYS A 34 -3.93 -0.14 1.27
N SER A 35 -3.04 0.72 0.79
CA SER A 35 -1.64 0.81 1.24
C SER A 35 -1.35 2.08 2.05
N GLY A 36 -2.23 3.08 2.05
CA GLY A 36 -2.03 4.36 2.73
C GLY A 36 -3.02 4.63 3.87
N ALA A 37 -3.45 5.89 3.99
CA ALA A 37 -4.21 6.40 5.13
C ALA A 37 -5.54 5.67 5.38
N LEU A 38 -6.15 5.06 4.36
CA LEU A 38 -7.41 4.34 4.56
C LEU A 38 -7.25 3.01 5.28
N ARG A 39 -6.03 2.47 5.41
CA ARG A 39 -5.77 1.22 6.16
C ARG A 39 -6.31 1.27 7.58
N ASP A 40 -6.09 2.40 8.25
CA ASP A 40 -6.47 2.64 9.64
C ASP A 40 -7.87 3.25 9.78
N ALA A 41 -8.56 3.50 8.66
CA ALA A 41 -9.92 4.03 8.70
C ALA A 41 -10.90 3.03 9.31
N VAL A 42 -11.84 3.54 10.09
CA VAL A 42 -12.86 2.76 10.78
C VAL A 42 -14.06 2.55 9.88
N LEU A 43 -14.50 1.29 9.77
CA LEU A 43 -15.72 0.95 9.07
C LEU A 43 -16.93 1.40 9.89
N ALA A 44 -17.82 2.18 9.26
CA ALA A 44 -18.99 2.75 9.89
C ALA A 44 -20.21 2.66 8.96
N ASN A 45 -21.41 2.68 9.56
CA ASN A 45 -22.63 2.92 8.82
C ASN A 45 -22.82 4.44 8.65
N LEU A 46 -22.30 4.97 7.55
CA LEU A 46 -22.50 6.36 7.16
C LEU A 46 -23.70 6.36 6.21
N GLY A 47 -24.79 7.02 6.59
CA GLY A 47 -26.07 6.96 5.87
C GLY A 47 -25.96 7.22 4.36
N ASP A 48 -27.06 6.96 3.64
CA ASP A 48 -27.07 6.96 2.18
C ASP A 48 -26.41 8.20 1.56
N GLY A 49 -25.53 7.96 0.58
CA GLY A 49 -24.81 9.02 -0.13
C GLY A 49 -23.54 9.54 0.56
N VAL A 50 -23.14 8.98 1.70
CA VAL A 50 -21.87 9.29 2.37
C VAL A 50 -20.86 8.16 2.20
N ILE A 51 -19.69 8.48 1.65
CA ILE A 51 -18.58 7.55 1.45
C ILE A 51 -17.63 7.56 2.65
N ALA A 52 -17.24 8.74 3.10
CA ALA A 52 -16.31 8.90 4.22
C ALA A 52 -16.56 10.18 5.01
N GLN A 53 -16.14 10.17 6.26
CA GLN A 53 -16.13 11.34 7.14
C GLN A 53 -14.81 11.45 7.89
N CYS A 54 -14.24 12.64 7.95
CA CYS A 54 -13.02 12.90 8.69
C CYS A 54 -12.94 14.38 9.06
N GLU A 55 -12.81 14.71 10.35
CA GLU A 55 -12.56 16.09 10.83
C GLU A 55 -13.49 17.16 10.23
N GLY A 56 -14.80 16.89 10.21
CA GLY A 56 -15.81 17.80 9.64
C GLY A 56 -15.90 17.78 8.11
N ILE A 57 -15.05 17.01 7.42
CA ILE A 57 -15.17 16.70 6.00
C ILE A 57 -16.15 15.55 5.85
N THR A 58 -17.14 15.72 4.96
CA THR A 58 -17.99 14.63 4.46
C THR A 58 -17.69 14.45 2.98
N VAL A 59 -17.44 13.22 2.56
CA VAL A 59 -17.16 12.86 1.17
C VAL A 59 -18.37 12.13 0.61
N THR A 60 -18.93 12.65 -0.48
CA THR A 60 -20.03 12.04 -1.23
C THR A 60 -19.50 11.40 -2.53
N PRO A 61 -20.30 10.56 -3.23
CA PRO A 61 -19.95 10.09 -4.56
C PRO A 61 -19.62 11.22 -5.54
N LYS A 62 -20.36 12.34 -5.47
CA LYS A 62 -20.12 13.51 -6.32
C LYS A 62 -18.75 14.15 -6.06
N ASP A 63 -18.34 14.24 -4.79
CA ASP A 63 -17.03 14.79 -4.43
C ASP A 63 -15.89 13.90 -4.94
N LEU A 64 -16.10 12.58 -4.87
CA LEU A 64 -15.15 11.58 -5.34
C LEU A 64 -15.03 11.59 -6.86
N ASP A 65 -16.16 11.63 -7.58
CA ASP A 65 -16.18 11.80 -9.04
C ASP A 65 -15.45 13.08 -9.46
N ALA A 66 -15.69 14.19 -8.76
CA ALA A 66 -14.98 15.44 -9.02
C ALA A 66 -13.46 15.36 -8.78
N GLN A 67 -12.99 14.46 -7.90
CA GLN A 67 -11.54 14.20 -7.77
C GLN A 67 -11.02 13.33 -8.91
N ILE A 68 -11.79 12.34 -9.35
CA ILE A 68 -11.44 11.47 -10.47
C ILE A 68 -11.29 12.30 -11.75
N GLU A 69 -12.19 13.26 -12.01
CA GLU A 69 -12.10 14.13 -13.21
C GLU A 69 -10.79 14.93 -13.30
N LYS A 70 -10.16 15.25 -12.18
CA LYS A 70 -8.90 16.01 -12.14
C LYS A 70 -7.68 15.18 -12.59
N LEU A 71 -7.82 13.87 -12.69
CA LEU A 71 -6.74 12.98 -13.10
C LEU A 71 -6.52 13.04 -14.62
N ALA A 72 -5.30 12.72 -15.07
CA ALA A 72 -5.01 12.49 -16.48
C ALA A 72 -5.86 11.34 -17.04
N ASP A 73 -6.12 11.31 -18.34
CA ASP A 73 -7.10 10.39 -18.96
C ASP A 73 -6.81 8.90 -18.66
N SER A 74 -5.55 8.46 -18.73
CA SER A 74 -5.14 7.07 -18.43
C SER A 74 -5.46 6.69 -16.99
N MET A 75 -5.11 7.56 -16.04
CA MET A 75 -5.37 7.37 -14.61
C MET A 75 -6.85 7.49 -14.29
N ARG A 76 -7.58 8.38 -14.96
CA ARG A 76 -9.03 8.61 -14.75
C ARG A 76 -9.82 7.32 -15.02
N VAL A 77 -9.54 6.65 -16.14
CA VAL A 77 -10.20 5.38 -16.49
C VAL A 77 -9.98 4.32 -15.42
N GLN A 78 -8.75 4.17 -14.93
CA GLN A 78 -8.43 3.20 -13.88
C GLN A 78 -8.99 3.61 -12.51
N ALA A 79 -8.98 4.89 -12.17
CA ALA A 79 -9.54 5.39 -10.92
C ALA A 79 -11.07 5.21 -10.86
N ARG A 80 -11.77 5.21 -11.99
CA ARG A 80 -13.19 4.81 -12.03
C ARG A 80 -13.39 3.32 -11.74
N LYS A 81 -12.42 2.48 -12.09
CA LYS A 81 -12.44 1.04 -11.78
C LYS A 81 -12.14 0.79 -10.30
N TYR A 82 -11.24 1.57 -9.70
CA TYR A 82 -10.82 1.47 -8.30
C TYR A 82 -10.97 2.82 -7.59
N THR A 83 -12.21 3.19 -7.23
CA THR A 83 -12.50 4.53 -6.72
C THR A 83 -11.91 4.76 -5.32
N VAL A 84 -11.59 3.69 -4.59
CA VAL A 84 -10.80 3.72 -3.35
C VAL A 84 -9.47 4.46 -3.50
N TYR A 85 -8.83 4.39 -4.66
CA TYR A 85 -7.61 5.15 -4.96
C TYR A 85 -7.84 6.67 -4.89
N ALA A 86 -8.94 7.15 -5.49
CA ALA A 86 -9.27 8.56 -5.48
C ALA A 86 -9.65 9.04 -4.07
N LEU A 87 -10.33 8.20 -3.28
CA LEU A 87 -10.68 8.52 -1.90
C LEU A 87 -9.43 8.64 -1.03
N GLU A 88 -8.52 7.66 -1.11
CA GLU A 88 -7.29 7.64 -0.31
C GLU A 88 -6.44 8.87 -0.62
N ARG A 89 -6.24 9.19 -1.90
CA ARG A 89 -5.51 10.40 -2.32
C ARG A 89 -6.18 11.67 -1.80
N TYR A 90 -7.48 11.80 -2.00
CA TYR A 90 -8.21 12.99 -1.59
C TYR A 90 -8.11 13.25 -0.09
N LEU A 91 -8.39 12.23 0.72
CA LEU A 91 -8.34 12.36 2.17
C LEU A 91 -6.91 12.56 2.66
N THR A 92 -5.93 11.81 2.13
CA THR A 92 -4.52 11.99 2.51
C THR A 92 -4.07 13.41 2.24
N SER A 93 -4.27 13.95 1.03
CA SER A 93 -3.88 15.33 0.72
C SER A 93 -4.56 16.36 1.62
N ARG A 94 -5.84 16.16 1.97
CA ARG A 94 -6.58 17.06 2.86
C ARG A 94 -6.06 17.02 4.30
N LEU A 95 -5.76 15.82 4.80
CA LEU A 95 -5.24 15.61 6.16
C LEU A 95 -3.85 16.20 6.31
N ILE A 96 -2.93 15.87 5.40
CA ILE A 96 -1.56 16.40 5.43
C ILE A 96 -1.54 17.93 5.31
N LEU A 97 -2.44 18.51 4.50
CA LEU A 97 -2.57 19.97 4.42
C LEU A 97 -3.08 20.58 5.73
N ALA A 98 -4.01 19.93 6.42
CA ALA A 98 -4.48 20.37 7.74
C ALA A 98 -3.33 20.32 8.76
N GLU A 99 -2.58 19.22 8.80
CA GLU A 99 -1.38 19.09 9.65
C GLU A 99 -0.34 20.16 9.34
N ALA A 100 -0.06 20.41 8.07
CA ALA A 100 0.89 21.42 7.63
C ALA A 100 0.47 22.83 8.05
N LYS A 101 -0.82 23.16 7.94
CA LYS A 101 -1.37 24.46 8.38
C LYS A 101 -1.26 24.64 9.89
N ASP A 102 -1.51 23.58 10.66
CA ASP A 102 -1.36 23.62 12.12
C ASP A 102 0.09 23.68 12.56
N TRP A 103 0.98 22.97 11.87
CA TRP A 103 2.43 23.08 12.07
C TRP A 103 2.91 24.51 11.81
N ALA A 104 2.53 25.11 10.67
CA ALA A 104 2.95 26.46 10.32
C ALA A 104 2.51 27.52 11.34
N LYS A 105 1.27 27.40 11.87
CA LYS A 105 0.81 28.27 12.96
C LYS A 105 1.66 28.10 14.23
N LYS A 106 1.99 26.86 14.60
CA LYS A 106 2.76 26.54 15.81
C LYS A 106 4.24 26.92 15.69
N SER A 107 4.82 26.83 14.51
CA SER A 107 6.22 27.16 14.23
C SER A 107 6.44 28.61 13.76
N ALA A 108 5.37 29.40 13.63
CA ALA A 108 5.38 30.70 12.97
C ALA A 108 5.99 30.66 11.56
N HIS A 109 5.82 29.54 10.86
CA HIS A 109 6.29 29.34 9.48
C HIS A 109 5.32 29.99 8.49
N THR A 110 5.87 30.59 7.43
CA THR A 110 5.09 31.16 6.33
C THR A 110 5.50 30.53 5.01
N ALA A 111 4.54 30.35 4.12
CA ALA A 111 4.76 29.76 2.80
C ALA A 111 3.94 30.52 1.75
N ALA A 112 4.45 30.57 0.53
CA ALA A 112 3.83 31.32 -0.58
C ALA A 112 2.55 30.68 -1.12
N SER A 113 2.35 29.38 -0.89
CA SER A 113 1.19 28.62 -1.34
C SER A 113 1.00 27.36 -0.49
N ASP A 114 -0.17 26.73 -0.59
CA ASP A 114 -0.43 25.43 0.05
C ASP A 114 0.55 24.35 -0.44
N ASP A 115 0.96 24.37 -1.72
CA ASP A 115 1.96 23.43 -2.26
C ASP A 115 3.34 23.62 -1.64
N GLN A 116 3.78 24.87 -1.47
CA GLN A 116 5.05 25.15 -0.81
C GLN A 116 4.99 24.75 0.67
N LEU A 117 3.87 25.05 1.34
CA LEU A 117 3.64 24.67 2.73
C LEU A 117 3.71 23.14 2.92
N LEU A 118 3.11 22.37 2.02
CA LEU A 118 3.18 20.91 2.04
C LEU A 118 4.62 20.40 1.90
N LYS A 119 5.39 20.97 0.96
CA LYS A 119 6.81 20.60 0.77
C LYS A 119 7.63 20.90 2.02
N ASP A 120 7.47 22.09 2.59
CA ASP A 120 8.18 22.50 3.81
C ASP A 120 7.81 21.62 5.00
N TYR A 121 6.52 21.31 5.15
CA TYR A 121 6.03 20.43 6.21
C TYR A 121 6.58 19.02 6.09
N LEU A 122 6.53 18.43 4.88
CA LEU A 122 7.10 17.10 4.64
C LEU A 122 8.60 17.10 4.91
N ALA A 123 9.34 18.09 4.41
CA ALA A 123 10.77 18.21 4.68
C ALA A 123 11.09 18.33 6.18
N ALA A 124 10.28 19.07 6.94
CA ALA A 124 10.44 19.21 8.39
C ALA A 124 10.16 17.91 9.17
N ASN A 125 9.34 17.01 8.62
CA ASN A 125 9.00 15.71 9.22
C ASN A 125 9.75 14.53 8.60
N THR A 126 10.64 14.78 7.64
CA THR A 126 11.46 13.74 7.01
C THR A 126 12.83 13.69 7.69
N PRO A 127 13.31 12.51 8.12
CA PRO A 127 14.67 12.36 8.62
C PRO A 127 15.70 12.83 7.58
N LYS A 128 16.83 13.36 8.06
CA LYS A 128 17.96 13.63 7.18
C LYS A 128 18.64 12.30 6.85
N PHE A 129 18.85 12.05 5.56
CA PHE A 129 19.56 10.87 5.09
C PHE A 129 20.94 11.22 4.57
N GLU A 130 21.94 10.59 5.17
CA GLU A 130 23.28 10.51 4.61
C GLU A 130 23.43 9.18 3.85
N VAL A 131 24.21 9.21 2.78
CA VAL A 131 24.50 8.03 1.96
C VAL A 131 26.00 7.84 2.00
N SER A 132 26.43 6.70 2.52
CA SER A 132 27.85 6.36 2.56
C SER A 132 28.35 5.98 1.18
N ASP A 133 29.66 6.12 0.95
CA ASP A 133 30.30 5.69 -0.30
C ASP A 133 30.04 4.22 -0.62
N LYS A 134 30.08 3.37 0.41
CA LYS A 134 29.81 1.93 0.27
C LYS A 134 28.38 1.66 -0.17
N GLU A 135 27.41 2.34 0.44
CA GLU A 135 26.00 2.19 0.10
C GLU A 135 25.71 2.64 -1.34
N ALA A 136 26.27 3.78 -1.75
CA ALA A 136 26.13 4.26 -3.13
C ALA A 136 26.76 3.28 -4.13
N GLU A 137 27.91 2.69 -3.80
CA GLU A 137 28.57 1.70 -4.66
C GLU A 137 27.76 0.40 -4.77
N GLU A 138 27.22 -0.11 -3.67
CA GLU A 138 26.35 -1.29 -3.63
C GLU A 138 25.09 -1.08 -4.47
N PHE A 139 24.43 0.07 -4.31
CA PHE A 139 23.30 0.44 -5.14
C PHE A 139 23.66 0.51 -6.63
N TYR A 140 24.80 1.13 -6.97
CA TYR A 140 25.25 1.24 -8.36
C TYR A 140 25.49 -0.13 -9.01
N LYS A 141 26.08 -1.09 -8.28
CA LYS A 141 26.35 -2.46 -8.80
C LYS A 141 25.10 -3.14 -9.33
N GLU A 142 23.97 -2.92 -8.67
CA GLU A 142 22.70 -3.52 -9.06
C GLU A 142 21.92 -2.68 -10.07
N HIS A 143 22.21 -1.37 -10.17
CA HIS A 143 21.36 -0.39 -10.87
C HIS A 143 22.14 0.50 -11.86
N ALA A 144 23.29 0.05 -12.35
CA ALA A 144 24.15 0.80 -13.29
C ALA A 144 23.42 1.30 -14.55
N SER A 145 22.36 0.60 -15.00
CA SER A 145 21.54 1.00 -16.13
C SER A 145 20.80 2.33 -15.93
N ILE A 146 20.47 2.70 -14.68
CA ILE A 146 19.86 4.00 -14.35
C ILE A 146 20.81 5.15 -14.73
N PHE A 147 22.12 4.91 -14.68
CA PHE A 147 23.16 5.89 -14.97
C PHE A 147 23.78 5.68 -16.36
N ALA A 148 23.01 5.11 -17.30
CA ALA A 148 23.43 4.83 -18.67
C ALA A 148 24.73 3.99 -18.78
N GLY A 149 25.06 3.21 -17.76
CA GLY A 149 26.27 2.38 -17.72
C GLY A 149 27.59 3.15 -17.54
N ALA A 150 27.55 4.46 -17.24
CA ALA A 150 28.74 5.26 -17.02
C ALA A 150 29.53 4.76 -15.78
N PRO A 151 30.88 4.66 -15.83
CA PRO A 151 31.67 4.12 -14.71
C PRO A 151 31.35 4.81 -13.37
N TYR A 152 31.23 4.03 -12.29
CA TYR A 152 30.83 4.54 -10.97
C TYR A 152 31.61 5.78 -10.52
N GLU A 153 32.93 5.78 -10.73
CA GLU A 153 33.81 6.91 -10.39
C GLU A 153 33.39 8.24 -11.04
N GLN A 154 32.75 8.20 -12.21
CA GLN A 154 32.27 9.39 -12.92
C GLN A 154 30.90 9.87 -12.42
N VAL A 155 30.12 8.97 -11.80
CA VAL A 155 28.72 9.24 -11.40
C VAL A 155 28.46 9.15 -9.91
N LYS A 156 29.48 8.91 -9.08
CA LYS A 156 29.36 8.73 -7.62
C LYS A 156 28.47 9.76 -6.93
N GLY A 157 28.63 11.04 -7.26
CA GLY A 157 27.80 12.13 -6.71
C GLY A 157 26.32 12.03 -7.11
N ALA A 158 26.04 11.69 -8.38
CA ALA A 158 24.69 11.48 -8.87
C ALA A 158 24.04 10.23 -8.24
N VAL A 159 24.81 9.16 -8.06
CA VAL A 159 24.35 7.95 -7.37
C VAL A 159 23.97 8.25 -5.92
N ALA A 160 24.86 8.91 -5.18
CA ALA A 160 24.59 9.27 -3.78
C ALA A 160 23.39 10.21 -3.65
N TYR A 161 23.22 11.15 -4.59
CA TYR A 161 22.03 11.99 -4.66
C TYR A 161 20.75 11.17 -4.91
N PHE A 162 20.76 10.28 -5.90
CA PHE A 162 19.61 9.44 -6.24
C PHE A 162 19.19 8.53 -5.07
N VAL A 163 20.16 7.87 -4.42
CA VAL A 163 19.89 7.02 -3.25
C VAL A 163 19.29 7.84 -2.10
N ARG A 164 19.82 9.05 -1.86
CA ARG A 164 19.28 9.95 -0.83
C ARG A 164 17.85 10.38 -1.15
N ASP A 165 17.60 10.82 -2.38
CA ASP A 165 16.28 11.28 -2.82
C ASP A 165 15.23 10.18 -2.72
N ARG A 166 15.61 8.94 -3.08
CA ARG A 166 14.76 7.76 -2.90
C ARG A 166 14.39 7.52 -1.43
N LYS A 167 15.37 7.55 -0.51
CA LYS A 167 15.11 7.43 0.94
C LYS A 167 14.18 8.53 1.46
N ILE A 168 14.38 9.77 1.00
CA ILE A 168 13.50 10.90 1.35
C ILE A 168 12.08 10.65 0.87
N SER A 169 11.92 10.25 -0.39
CA SER A 169 10.61 9.94 -0.99
C SER A 169 9.89 8.80 -0.27
N GLU A 170 10.61 7.71 0.06
CA GLU A 170 10.08 6.58 0.83
C GLU A 170 9.61 7.00 2.23
N ALA A 171 10.44 7.76 2.95
CA ALA A 171 10.09 8.27 4.28
C ALA A 171 8.88 9.22 4.25
N GLN A 172 8.77 10.07 3.23
CA GLN A 172 7.61 10.93 3.03
C GLN A 172 6.35 10.14 2.67
N SER A 173 6.49 9.11 1.82
CA SER A 173 5.38 8.22 1.47
C SER A 173 4.88 7.46 2.69
N GLU A 174 5.77 6.94 3.53
CA GLU A 174 5.40 6.31 4.80
C GLU A 174 4.73 7.31 5.75
N PHE A 175 5.33 8.49 5.94
CA PHE A 175 4.80 9.52 6.82
C PHE A 175 3.37 9.93 6.43
N THR A 176 3.13 10.13 5.14
CA THR A 176 1.80 10.48 4.61
C THR A 176 0.82 9.32 4.64
N GLY A 177 1.27 8.09 4.32
CA GLY A 177 0.48 6.88 4.42
C GLY A 177 -0.01 6.58 5.85
N LEU A 178 0.73 7.02 6.86
CA LEU A 178 0.35 6.88 8.27
C LEU A 178 -0.62 7.96 8.78
N ALA A 179 -1.12 8.86 7.91
CA ALA A 179 -2.09 9.88 8.32
C ALA A 179 -3.36 9.29 8.96
N GLY A 180 -3.80 8.11 8.52
CA GLY A 180 -4.94 7.39 9.12
C GLY A 180 -4.75 6.99 10.58
N LYS A 181 -3.51 6.90 11.07
CA LYS A 181 -3.21 6.66 12.50
C LYS A 181 -3.29 7.93 13.34
N ARG A 182 -3.14 9.10 12.71
CA ARG A 182 -3.14 10.41 13.37
C ARG A 182 -4.50 11.08 13.31
N HIS A 183 -5.32 10.72 12.33
CA HIS A 183 -6.65 11.26 12.11
C HIS A 183 -7.72 10.18 12.16
N ARG A 184 -8.85 10.49 12.79
CA ARG A 184 -10.00 9.59 12.78
C ARG A 184 -10.73 9.69 11.44
N ILE A 185 -10.56 8.68 10.61
CA ILE A 185 -11.29 8.52 9.34
C ILE A 185 -12.39 7.49 9.55
N LEU A 186 -13.64 7.85 9.23
CA LEU A 186 -14.75 6.92 9.10
C LEU A 186 -15.00 6.66 7.62
N VAL A 187 -15.20 5.40 7.24
CA VAL A 187 -15.56 5.02 5.87
C VAL A 187 -16.80 4.12 5.89
N SER A 188 -17.68 4.33 4.92
CA SER A 188 -18.89 3.54 4.76
C SER A 188 -18.57 2.06 4.51
N ASP A 189 -19.05 1.18 5.40
CA ASP A 189 -18.83 -0.27 5.29
C ASP A 189 -19.47 -0.86 4.03
N SER A 190 -20.64 -0.36 3.62
CA SER A 190 -21.31 -0.81 2.39
C SER A 190 -20.53 -0.41 1.14
N TRP A 191 -20.01 0.82 1.10
CA TRP A 191 -19.21 1.29 -0.01
C TRP A 191 -17.87 0.55 -0.11
N ILE A 192 -17.13 0.41 1.02
CA ILE A 192 -15.86 -0.34 1.02
C ILE A 192 -16.05 -1.81 0.63
N ARG A 193 -17.15 -2.45 1.06
CA ARG A 193 -17.45 -3.82 0.60
C ARG A 193 -17.56 -3.90 -0.92
N SER A 194 -18.27 -2.95 -1.53
CA SER A 194 -18.40 -2.90 -3.00
C SER A 194 -17.07 -2.61 -3.70
N GLU A 195 -16.20 -1.79 -3.10
CA GLU A 195 -14.83 -1.56 -3.59
C GLU A 195 -13.99 -2.83 -3.46
N HIS A 196 -14.11 -3.58 -2.37
CA HIS A 196 -13.43 -4.86 -2.20
C HIS A 196 -13.87 -5.89 -3.26
N GLU A 197 -15.16 -5.97 -3.58
CA GLU A 197 -15.66 -6.84 -4.64
C GLU A 197 -15.06 -6.48 -6.01
N ARG A 198 -14.92 -5.18 -6.32
CA ARG A 198 -14.23 -4.72 -7.54
C ARG A 198 -12.74 -5.04 -7.50
N TRP A 199 -12.08 -4.75 -6.38
CA TRP A 199 -10.67 -5.01 -6.12
C TRP A 199 -10.34 -6.49 -6.31
N SER A 200 -11.12 -7.40 -5.72
CA SER A 200 -10.87 -8.84 -5.75
C SER A 200 -10.76 -9.43 -7.16
N LYS A 201 -11.31 -8.76 -8.19
CA LYS A 201 -11.28 -9.18 -9.59
C LYS A 201 -10.00 -8.78 -10.32
N ASN A 202 -9.09 -8.04 -9.68
CA ASN A 202 -7.82 -7.69 -10.30
C ASN A 202 -6.92 -8.93 -10.46
N PRO A 203 -6.01 -8.97 -11.46
CA PRO A 203 -5.24 -10.16 -11.79
C PRO A 203 -4.34 -10.65 -10.66
N VAL A 204 -3.86 -9.73 -9.81
CA VAL A 204 -3.03 -10.08 -8.66
C VAL A 204 -3.86 -10.77 -7.58
N GLU A 205 -5.03 -10.23 -7.22
CA GLU A 205 -5.90 -10.85 -6.21
C GLU A 205 -6.46 -12.19 -6.68
N GLN A 206 -6.83 -12.31 -7.95
CA GLN A 206 -7.29 -13.58 -8.53
C GLN A 206 -6.22 -14.67 -8.43
N ALA A 207 -4.96 -14.34 -8.72
CA ALA A 207 -3.86 -15.27 -8.55
C ALA A 207 -3.60 -15.58 -7.07
N ARG A 208 -3.51 -14.54 -6.22
CA ARG A 208 -3.23 -14.65 -4.78
C ARG A 208 -4.25 -15.51 -4.05
N LEU A 209 -5.52 -15.45 -4.44
CA LEU A 209 -6.63 -16.18 -3.80
C LEU A 209 -6.98 -17.51 -4.48
N SER A 210 -6.18 -17.98 -5.45
CA SER A 210 -6.45 -19.22 -6.20
C SER A 210 -6.12 -20.52 -5.45
N GLY A 211 -5.55 -20.44 -4.25
CA GLY A 211 -5.08 -21.62 -3.50
C GLY A 211 -3.67 -22.09 -3.89
N ARG A 212 -2.93 -21.30 -4.66
CA ARG A 212 -1.57 -21.62 -5.14
C ARG A 212 -0.59 -20.51 -4.76
N PRO A 213 0.69 -20.85 -4.48
CA PRO A 213 1.73 -19.84 -4.34
C PRO A 213 1.73 -18.89 -5.55
N THR A 214 1.98 -17.61 -5.30
CA THR A 214 1.89 -16.57 -6.32
C THR A 214 3.11 -15.67 -6.28
N TYR A 215 3.76 -15.53 -7.43
CA TYR A 215 4.79 -14.52 -7.68
C TYR A 215 4.18 -13.42 -8.54
N VAL A 216 4.33 -12.17 -8.09
CA VAL A 216 3.87 -10.98 -8.81
C VAL A 216 5.07 -10.08 -9.05
N ASN A 217 5.21 -9.56 -10.26
CA ASN A 217 6.23 -8.58 -10.61
C ASN A 217 5.58 -7.33 -11.22
N PHE A 218 5.70 -6.21 -10.50
CA PHE A 218 5.39 -4.89 -11.03
C PHE A 218 6.63 -4.32 -11.70
N GLY A 219 6.55 -4.04 -12.99
CA GLY A 219 7.65 -3.50 -13.76
C GLY A 219 7.21 -2.89 -15.08
N VAL A 220 8.14 -2.61 -15.98
CA VAL A 220 7.86 -2.13 -17.34
C VAL A 220 8.61 -2.99 -18.36
N ILE A 221 8.01 -3.19 -19.52
CA ILE A 221 8.68 -3.92 -20.61
C ILE A 221 9.75 -3.02 -21.21
N GLY A 222 10.99 -3.52 -21.33
CA GLY A 222 12.09 -2.85 -22.01
C GLY A 222 12.95 -1.88 -21.19
N CYS A 223 12.61 -1.56 -19.93
CA CYS A 223 13.50 -0.75 -19.07
C CYS A 223 14.45 -1.58 -18.19
N CYS A 224 14.30 -2.92 -18.20
CA CYS A 224 15.19 -3.88 -17.56
C CYS A 224 15.13 -5.23 -18.32
N ASP A 225 15.94 -5.40 -19.37
CA ASP A 225 15.94 -6.60 -20.24
C ASP A 225 16.14 -7.93 -19.50
N LYS A 226 16.61 -7.90 -18.24
CA LYS A 226 16.88 -9.10 -17.42
C LYS A 226 15.68 -9.61 -16.61
N MET A 227 14.66 -8.81 -16.34
CA MET A 227 13.54 -9.22 -15.46
C MET A 227 12.40 -9.95 -16.19
N ASN A 228 12.11 -9.57 -17.43
CA ASN A 228 11.17 -10.30 -18.26
C ASN A 228 11.61 -11.78 -18.40
N PRO A 229 12.91 -12.09 -18.58
CA PRO A 229 13.44 -13.45 -18.49
C PRO A 229 13.12 -14.20 -17.20
N VAL A 230 13.23 -13.59 -16.02
CA VAL A 230 12.93 -14.26 -14.74
C VAL A 230 11.44 -14.64 -14.69
N THR A 231 10.58 -13.70 -15.04
CA THR A 231 9.12 -13.92 -15.06
C THR A 231 8.75 -15.02 -16.07
N GLN A 232 9.35 -14.99 -17.26
CA GLN A 232 9.15 -16.02 -18.29
C GLN A 232 9.67 -17.39 -17.85
N ALA A 233 10.86 -17.46 -17.24
CA ALA A 233 11.43 -18.72 -16.76
C ALA A 233 10.59 -19.33 -15.64
N LEU A 234 10.13 -18.51 -14.67
CA LEU A 234 9.23 -18.97 -13.62
C LEU A 234 7.91 -19.48 -14.19
N SER A 235 7.31 -18.75 -15.16
CA SER A 235 6.07 -19.15 -15.80
C SER A 235 6.21 -20.47 -16.56
N SER A 236 7.30 -20.62 -17.34
CA SER A 236 7.57 -21.82 -18.14
C SER A 236 7.94 -23.04 -17.30
N GLU A 237 8.84 -22.89 -16.32
CA GLU A 237 9.36 -24.02 -15.55
C GLU A 237 8.48 -24.40 -14.36
N TYR A 238 7.75 -23.44 -13.77
CA TYR A 238 7.01 -23.63 -12.52
C TYR A 238 5.52 -23.29 -12.63
N GLY A 239 5.01 -22.90 -13.80
CA GLY A 239 3.61 -22.50 -14.01
C GLY A 239 2.57 -23.56 -13.65
N GLY A 240 2.96 -24.84 -13.56
CA GLY A 240 2.14 -25.94 -13.04
C GLY A 240 1.90 -25.88 -11.53
N GLY A 241 2.82 -25.31 -10.74
CA GLY A 241 2.72 -25.18 -9.28
C GLY A 241 2.62 -23.74 -8.75
N LEU A 242 3.02 -22.75 -9.55
CA LEU A 242 3.15 -21.35 -9.18
C LEU A 242 2.30 -20.47 -10.11
N ASN A 243 1.55 -19.52 -9.56
CA ASN A 243 1.02 -18.42 -10.37
C ASN A 243 2.12 -17.39 -10.59
N VAL A 244 2.26 -16.93 -11.83
CA VAL A 244 3.24 -15.92 -12.20
C VAL A 244 2.49 -14.77 -12.87
N VAL A 245 2.43 -13.62 -12.20
CA VAL A 245 1.69 -12.44 -12.66
C VAL A 245 2.66 -11.30 -12.93
N PHE A 246 2.62 -10.76 -14.15
CA PHE A 246 3.30 -9.52 -14.49
C PHE A 246 2.30 -8.38 -14.55
N VAL A 247 2.60 -7.27 -13.88
CA VAL A 247 1.82 -6.03 -13.94
C VAL A 247 2.70 -4.94 -14.54
N HIS A 248 2.27 -4.39 -15.68
CA HIS A 248 2.98 -3.29 -16.31
C HIS A 248 2.66 -1.97 -15.59
N ALA A 249 3.56 -1.52 -14.72
CA ALA A 249 3.32 -0.39 -13.81
C ALA A 249 3.01 0.93 -14.53
N GLY A 250 3.58 1.14 -15.72
CA GLY A 250 3.32 2.33 -16.53
C GLY A 250 1.95 2.35 -17.23
N THR A 251 1.26 1.21 -17.31
CA THR A 251 -0.11 1.15 -17.89
C THR A 251 -1.16 0.84 -16.84
N GLU A 252 -0.76 0.23 -15.71
CA GLU A 252 -1.59 -0.09 -14.55
C GLU A 252 -1.18 0.78 -13.35
N GLU A 253 -1.09 2.10 -13.57
CA GLU A 253 -0.60 3.08 -12.59
C GLU A 253 -1.43 3.09 -11.30
N VAL A 254 -2.77 3.04 -11.40
CA VAL A 254 -3.65 3.07 -10.22
C VAL A 254 -3.54 1.76 -9.43
N LEU A 255 -3.48 0.63 -10.14
CA LEU A 255 -3.29 -0.67 -9.50
C LEU A 255 -1.94 -0.70 -8.77
N SER A 256 -0.87 -0.20 -9.40
CA SER A 256 0.46 -0.11 -8.81
C SER A 256 0.46 0.72 -7.53
N HIS A 257 -0.17 1.90 -7.53
CA HIS A 257 -0.30 2.72 -6.32
C HIS A 257 -1.05 2.01 -5.20
N LEU A 258 -2.13 1.28 -5.50
CA LEU A 258 -2.90 0.56 -4.48
C LEU A 258 -2.12 -0.61 -3.83
N TYR A 259 -1.13 -1.16 -4.54
CA TYR A 259 -0.14 -2.09 -3.97
C TYR A 259 1.07 -1.39 -3.33
N GLY A 260 1.08 -0.06 -3.25
CA GLY A 260 2.20 0.72 -2.73
C GLY A 260 3.46 0.62 -3.59
N VAL A 261 3.32 0.47 -4.90
CA VAL A 261 4.43 0.42 -5.86
C VAL A 261 4.68 1.83 -6.41
N ASN A 262 5.69 2.51 -5.86
CA ASN A 262 6.11 3.86 -6.27
C ASN A 262 7.48 3.86 -6.96
N THR A 263 8.24 2.78 -6.77
CA THR A 263 9.50 2.46 -7.44
C THR A 263 9.26 1.19 -8.24
N ILE A 264 10.02 0.99 -9.30
CA ILE A 264 10.01 -0.28 -10.04
C ILE A 264 11.44 -0.78 -10.23
N PRO A 265 11.64 -2.09 -10.28
CA PRO A 265 10.61 -3.13 -10.11
C PRO A 265 10.29 -3.46 -8.65
N VAL A 266 9.11 -4.04 -8.42
CA VAL A 266 8.71 -4.59 -7.11
C VAL A 266 8.14 -5.98 -7.28
N GLN A 267 8.67 -6.94 -6.52
CA GLN A 267 8.16 -8.30 -6.50
C GLN A 267 7.42 -8.61 -5.20
N PHE A 268 6.30 -9.32 -5.33
CA PHE A 268 5.54 -9.86 -4.21
C PHE A 268 5.51 -11.39 -4.32
N LEU A 269 5.79 -12.07 -3.21
CA LEU A 269 5.62 -13.51 -3.08
C LEU A 269 4.50 -13.77 -2.07
N PHE A 270 3.54 -14.59 -2.46
CA PHE A 270 2.43 -15.02 -1.61
C PHE A 270 2.41 -16.54 -1.47
N ASP A 271 2.04 -17.02 -0.28
CA ASP A 271 1.77 -18.44 -0.06
C ASP A 271 0.45 -18.88 -0.72
N LYS A 272 0.14 -20.18 -0.60
CA LYS A 272 -1.10 -20.77 -1.13
C LYS A 272 -2.38 -20.21 -0.50
N ASP A 273 -2.28 -19.65 0.71
CA ASP A 273 -3.41 -19.05 1.44
C ASP A 273 -3.51 -17.55 1.15
N GLY A 274 -2.65 -17.04 0.26
CA GLY A 274 -2.61 -15.65 -0.17
C GLY A 274 -1.94 -14.70 0.83
N ARG A 275 -1.18 -15.22 1.81
CA ARG A 275 -0.43 -14.37 2.76
C ARG A 275 0.85 -13.89 2.12
N LEU A 276 1.20 -12.64 2.38
CA LEU A 276 2.43 -12.02 1.88
C LEU A 276 3.64 -12.62 2.60
N LEU A 277 4.54 -13.22 1.84
CA LEU A 277 5.82 -13.77 2.31
C LEU A 277 6.95 -12.74 2.16
N LEU A 278 6.96 -12.04 1.03
CA LEU A 278 7.99 -11.06 0.70
C LEU A 278 7.41 -9.95 -0.18
N ARG A 279 7.75 -8.71 0.13
CA ARG A 279 7.74 -7.57 -0.79
C ARG A 279 9.19 -7.12 -0.97
N HIS A 280 9.69 -7.13 -2.20
CA HIS A 280 11.07 -6.75 -2.50
C HIS A 280 11.09 -5.67 -3.58
N GLU A 281 11.82 -4.59 -3.33
CA GLU A 281 12.11 -3.57 -4.33
C GLU A 281 13.49 -3.84 -4.91
N GLY A 282 13.62 -3.78 -6.24
CA GLY A 282 14.84 -4.16 -6.94
C GLY A 282 14.71 -5.50 -7.66
N ASN A 283 15.83 -6.05 -8.11
CA ASN A 283 15.86 -7.22 -8.98
C ASN A 283 16.15 -8.49 -8.19
N LEU A 284 15.25 -9.47 -8.28
CA LEU A 284 15.53 -10.84 -7.85
C LEU A 284 15.87 -11.74 -9.03
N THR A 285 16.90 -12.57 -8.89
CA THR A 285 17.12 -13.70 -9.79
C THR A 285 16.10 -14.80 -9.53
N LYS A 286 15.95 -15.73 -10.49
CA LYS A 286 15.10 -16.91 -10.33
C LYS A 286 15.47 -17.70 -9.08
N GLU A 287 16.76 -17.92 -8.86
CA GLU A 287 17.28 -18.69 -7.73
C GLU A 287 16.94 -18.02 -6.40
N GLN A 288 17.03 -16.68 -6.33
CA GLN A 288 16.62 -15.93 -5.14
C GLN A 288 15.11 -16.04 -4.90
N VAL A 289 14.27 -15.96 -5.95
CA VAL A 289 12.82 -16.15 -5.82
C VAL A 289 12.51 -17.55 -5.26
N LEU A 290 13.12 -18.60 -5.82
CA LEU A 290 12.92 -19.98 -5.36
C LEU A 290 13.39 -20.17 -3.90
N ALA A 291 14.54 -19.58 -3.54
CA ALA A 291 15.03 -19.61 -2.17
C ALA A 291 14.05 -18.95 -1.19
N LYS A 292 13.47 -17.80 -1.54
CA LYS A 292 12.51 -17.09 -0.69
C LYS A 292 11.21 -17.86 -0.46
N PHE A 293 10.72 -18.60 -1.47
CA PHE A 293 9.63 -19.55 -1.27
C PHE A 293 10.03 -20.70 -0.33
N ALA A 294 11.19 -21.31 -0.54
CA ALA A 294 11.68 -22.42 0.28
C ALA A 294 11.91 -22.02 1.75
N GLU A 295 12.51 -20.84 2.00
CA GLU A 295 12.66 -20.25 3.34
C GLU A 295 11.33 -20.11 4.07
N SER A 296 10.25 -19.89 3.32
CA SER A 296 8.88 -19.76 3.84
C SER A 296 8.12 -21.10 3.92
N GLY A 297 8.81 -22.23 3.70
CA GLY A 297 8.21 -23.57 3.71
C GLY A 297 7.39 -23.92 2.46
N VAL A 298 7.47 -23.12 1.39
CA VAL A 298 6.79 -23.37 0.12
C VAL A 298 7.75 -24.04 -0.85
N ASN A 299 7.59 -25.36 -1.04
CA ASN A 299 8.40 -26.12 -1.99
C ASN A 299 7.74 -26.12 -3.37
N LEU A 300 8.34 -25.39 -4.32
CA LEU A 300 7.86 -25.35 -5.70
C LEU A 300 8.44 -26.51 -6.50
N SER A 301 7.57 -27.34 -7.08
CA SER A 301 7.95 -28.35 -8.06
C SER A 301 7.90 -27.76 -9.46
N LYS A 302 8.85 -28.14 -10.32
CA LYS A 302 8.74 -27.85 -11.75
C LYS A 302 7.46 -28.47 -12.31
N GLY A 303 6.81 -27.79 -13.24
CA GLY A 303 5.68 -28.36 -13.97
C GLY A 303 6.15 -29.58 -14.74
N ASN A 304 5.39 -30.68 -14.68
CA ASN A 304 5.60 -31.78 -15.62
C ASN A 304 5.24 -31.27 -17.02
N ASN A 305 6.24 -30.92 -17.83
CA ASN A 305 6.05 -30.75 -19.26
C ASN A 305 5.89 -32.15 -19.88
N SER A 306 4.74 -32.78 -19.66
CA SER A 306 4.32 -33.93 -20.47
C SER A 306 3.80 -33.41 -21.79
N ASN A 307 4.74 -33.09 -22.71
CA ASN A 307 4.47 -33.22 -24.13
C ASN A 307 4.80 -34.67 -24.49
N ASP A 308 3.80 -35.55 -24.38
CA ASP A 308 3.67 -36.73 -25.24
C ASP A 308 2.74 -36.37 -26.40
#